data_AF-A0A349NCZ3-F1
#
_entry.id   AF-A0A349NCZ3-F1
#
_cell.length_a   1.000
_cell.length_b   1.000
_cell.length_c   1.000
_cell.angle_alpha   90.00
_cell.angle_beta   90.00
_cell.angle_gamma   90.00
#
_symmetry.space_group_name_H-M   'P 1'
#
loop_
_entity.id
_entity.type
_entity.pdbx_description
1 polymer ?
#
loop_
_entity_poly.entity_id
_entity_poly.type
_entity_poly.pdbx_seq_one_letter_code
_entity_poly.pdbx_strand_id
1 'polypeptide(L)'
;REALNDTVNAIVEAVRSALERCPPELSADLVDRGFVLAGGGALLRGIDRLLCDRTGLPVIIADDPLSAVANGTGAVLAELNALLPYVSSDSKD
;
A
#
# COMPACT_ATOMS: atom_id res chain seq x y z
N ARG A 1 -12.05 3.39 22.21
CA ARG A 1 -11.65 2.81 20.90
C ARG A 1 -12.69 3.08 19.79
N GLU A 2 -13.86 3.65 20.09
CA GLU A 2 -14.89 3.98 19.09
C GLU A 2 -14.58 5.23 18.28
N ALA A 3 -13.89 6.24 18.85
CA ALA A 3 -13.64 7.51 18.17
C ALA A 3 -12.85 7.41 16.84
N LEU A 4 -12.05 6.36 16.66
CA LEU A 4 -11.28 6.12 15.44
C LEU A 4 -11.98 5.14 14.48
N ASN A 5 -13.11 4.56 14.89
CA ASN A 5 -13.72 3.44 14.17
C ASN A 5 -14.13 3.86 12.75
N ASP A 6 -14.79 5.00 12.60
CA ASP A 6 -15.24 5.49 11.29
C ASP A 6 -14.07 5.77 10.34
N THR A 7 -13.00 6.41 10.84
CA THR A 7 -11.79 6.67 10.06
C THR A 7 -11.08 5.38 9.65
N VAL A 8 -10.96 4.42 10.57
CA VAL A 8 -10.34 3.13 10.29
C VAL A 8 -11.17 2.34 9.28
N ASN A 9 -12.49 2.35 9.40
CA ASN A 9 -13.38 1.71 8.44
C ASN A 9 -13.29 2.35 7.05
N ALA A 10 -13.12 3.67 6.97
CA ALA A 10 -12.88 4.34 5.69
C ALA A 10 -11.58 3.85 5.01
N ILE A 11 -10.52 3.59 5.78
CA ILE A 11 -9.28 2.98 5.26
C ILE A 11 -9.55 1.56 4.77
N VAL A 12 -10.27 0.74 5.55
CA VAL A 12 -10.62 -0.64 5.17
C VAL A 12 -11.40 -0.67 3.85
N GLU A 13 -12.42 0.18 3.71
CA GLU A 13 -13.24 0.23 2.50
C GLU A 13 -12.44 0.76 1.29
N ALA A 14 -11.54 1.72 1.49
CA ALA A 14 -10.64 2.17 0.43
C ALA A 14 -9.74 1.04 -0.08
N VAL A 15 -9.18 0.24 0.84
CA VAL A 15 -8.34 -0.93 0.48
C VAL A 15 -9.17 -1.97 -0.27
N ARG A 16 -10.36 -2.34 0.23
CA ARG A 16 -11.24 -3.31 -0.44
C ARG A 16 -11.61 -2.86 -1.84
N SER A 17 -12.03 -1.60 -1.98
CA SER A 17 -12.39 -1.01 -3.27
C SER A 17 -11.21 -1.02 -4.26
N ALA A 18 -9.99 -0.82 -3.79
CA ALA A 18 -8.80 -0.92 -4.64
C ALA A 18 -8.54 -2.37 -5.09
N LEU A 19 -8.66 -3.34 -4.18
CA LEU A 19 -8.46 -4.76 -4.48
C LEU A 19 -9.53 -5.31 -5.45
N GLU A 20 -10.79 -4.86 -5.33
CA GLU A 20 -11.88 -5.24 -6.23
C GLU A 20 -11.67 -4.77 -7.68
N ARG A 21 -10.88 -3.71 -7.89
CA ARG A 21 -10.50 -3.22 -9.22
C ARG A 21 -9.23 -3.88 -9.76
N CYS A 22 -8.58 -4.75 -8.99
CA CYS A 22 -7.36 -5.41 -9.42
C CYS A 22 -7.66 -6.36 -10.60
N PRO A 23 -6.91 -6.30 -11.70
CA PRO A 23 -7.05 -7.24 -12.79
C PRO A 23 -6.85 -8.70 -12.31
N PRO A 24 -7.59 -9.66 -12.88
CA PRO A 24 -7.49 -11.06 -12.47
C PRO A 24 -6.08 -11.62 -12.66
N GLU A 25 -5.33 -11.11 -13.63
CA GLU A 25 -3.95 -11.54 -13.91
C GLU A 25 -2.98 -11.24 -12.74
N LEU A 26 -3.28 -10.23 -11.92
CA LEU A 26 -2.48 -9.82 -10.76
C LEU A 26 -3.05 -10.34 -9.43
N SER A 27 -4.25 -10.93 -9.45
CA SER A 27 -4.94 -11.37 -8.24
C SER A 27 -4.27 -12.60 -7.61
N ALA A 28 -3.65 -13.47 -8.41
CA ALA A 28 -2.92 -14.64 -7.90
C ALA A 28 -1.74 -14.23 -7.00
N ASP A 29 -0.97 -13.22 -7.42
CA ASP A 29 0.17 -12.71 -6.65
C ASP A 29 -0.27 -12.11 -5.30
N LEU A 30 -1.44 -11.46 -5.26
CA LEU A 30 -2.01 -10.91 -4.02
C LEU A 30 -2.40 -12.01 -3.04
N VAL A 31 -2.92 -13.15 -3.50
CA VAL A 31 -3.27 -14.26 -2.61
C VAL A 31 -2.04 -14.85 -1.95
N ASP A 32 -0.94 -15.00 -2.70
CA ASP A 32 0.29 -15.61 -2.20
C ASP A 32 1.12 -14.66 -1.34
N ARG A 33 1.23 -13.39 -1.75
CA ARG A 33 2.15 -12.41 -1.13
C ARG A 33 1.45 -11.34 -0.30
N GLY A 34 0.16 -11.13 -0.52
CA GLY A 34 -0.59 -10.07 0.12
C GLY A 34 -0.16 -8.67 -0.32
N PHE A 35 -0.26 -7.71 0.59
CA PHE A 35 0.15 -6.33 0.35
C PHE A 35 0.89 -5.74 1.55
N VAL A 36 1.64 -4.66 1.27
CA VAL A 36 2.52 -4.01 2.24
C VAL A 36 1.91 -2.68 2.69
N LEU A 37 1.87 -2.43 3.99
CA LEU A 37 1.51 -1.14 4.58
C LEU A 37 2.77 -0.32 4.87
N ALA A 38 2.77 0.91 4.38
CA ALA A 38 3.80 1.92 4.65
C ALA A 38 3.16 3.22 5.17
N GLY A 39 3.99 4.15 5.62
CA GLY A 39 3.60 5.42 6.23
C GLY A 39 3.26 5.32 7.72
N GLY A 40 3.04 6.47 8.36
CA GLY A 40 2.77 6.52 9.80
C GLY A 40 1.48 5.81 10.23
N GLY A 41 0.49 5.71 9.35
CA GLY A 41 -0.77 4.98 9.61
C GLY A 41 -0.56 3.48 9.81
N ALA A 42 0.51 2.91 9.25
CA ALA A 42 0.88 1.50 9.42
C ALA A 42 1.25 1.15 10.87
N LEU A 43 1.61 2.15 11.69
CA LEU A 43 1.96 1.97 13.11
C LEU A 43 0.72 1.95 14.02
N LEU A 44 -0.49 2.15 13.48
CA LEU A 44 -1.71 2.01 14.26
C LEU A 44 -1.86 0.56 14.71
N ARG A 45 -1.87 0.35 16.03
CA ARG A 45 -1.87 -0.99 16.63
C ARG A 45 -3.03 -1.86 16.09
N GLY A 46 -2.67 -2.93 15.39
CA GLY A 46 -3.60 -3.94 14.89
C GLY A 46 -4.28 -3.60 13.57
N ILE A 47 -3.84 -2.55 12.87
CA ILE A 47 -4.38 -2.19 11.55
C ILE A 47 -4.10 -3.26 10.49
N ASP A 48 -2.91 -3.85 10.53
CA ASP A 48 -2.48 -5.01 9.74
C ASP A 48 -3.43 -6.19 9.92
N ARG A 49 -3.68 -6.56 11.18
CA ARG A 49 -4.58 -7.67 11.51
C ARG A 49 -6.01 -7.39 11.07
N LEU A 50 -6.51 -6.17 11.29
CA LEU A 50 -7.84 -5.79 10.86
C LEU A 50 -7.99 -5.89 9.34
N LEU A 51 -7.01 -5.40 8.59
CA LEU A 51 -7.02 -5.46 7.14
C LEU A 51 -6.89 -6.91 6.64
N CYS A 52 -6.05 -7.72 7.28
CA CYS A 52 -5.95 -9.16 7.01
C CYS A 52 -7.31 -9.84 7.20
N ASP A 53 -7.96 -9.61 8.34
CA ASP A 53 -9.28 -10.20 8.66
C ASP A 53 -10.38 -9.73 7.69
N ARG A 54 -10.29 -8.50 7.17
CA ARG A 54 -11.32 -7.91 6.28
C ARG A 54 -11.11 -8.23 4.80
N THR A 55 -9.88 -8.44 4.37
CA THR A 55 -9.54 -8.71 2.96
C THR A 55 -9.28 -10.18 2.69
N GLY A 56 -8.95 -10.97 3.73
CA GLY A 56 -8.52 -12.35 3.58
C GLY A 56 -7.10 -12.51 3.00
N LEU A 57 -6.37 -11.41 2.82
CA LEU A 57 -5.03 -11.39 2.26
C LEU A 57 -3.97 -11.15 3.34
N PRO A 58 -2.75 -11.70 3.18
CA PRO A 58 -1.64 -11.34 4.05
C PRO A 58 -1.39 -9.82 4.03
N VAL A 59 -1.11 -9.24 5.21
CA VAL A 59 -0.77 -7.82 5.33
C VAL A 59 0.54 -7.71 6.08
N ILE A 60 1.51 -7.04 5.46
CA ILE A 60 2.87 -6.92 5.98
C ILE A 60 3.14 -5.44 6.26
N ILE A 61 3.64 -5.11 7.46
CA ILE A 61 4.15 -3.76 7.72
C ILE A 61 5.55 -3.66 7.11
N ALA A 62 5.83 -2.59 6.36
CA ALA A 62 7.17 -2.32 5.84
C ALA A 62 8.20 -2.23 7.00
N ASP A 63 9.44 -2.64 6.75
CA ASP A 63 10.50 -2.65 7.77
C ASP A 63 10.78 -1.25 8.36
N ASP A 64 10.75 -0.22 7.52
CA ASP A 64 10.79 1.19 7.91
C ASP A 64 9.63 1.96 7.26
N PRO A 65 8.42 1.90 7.84
CA PRO A 65 7.24 2.46 7.21
C PRO A 65 7.26 3.99 7.21
N LEU A 66 7.99 4.64 8.13
CA LEU A 66 8.05 6.10 8.21
C LEU A 66 8.95 6.70 7.14
N SER A 67 10.07 6.03 6.83
CA SER A 67 11.02 6.50 5.82
C SER A 67 10.78 5.90 4.44
N ALA A 68 9.87 4.92 4.30
CA ALA A 68 9.62 4.19 3.06
C ALA A 68 9.49 5.10 1.82
N VAL A 69 8.74 6.20 1.94
CA VAL A 69 8.56 7.17 0.84
C VAL A 69 9.90 7.85 0.50
N ALA A 70 10.59 8.40 1.49
CA ALA A 70 11.87 9.09 1.28
C ALA A 70 12.95 8.15 0.71
N ASN A 71 13.03 6.93 1.24
CA ASN A 71 13.96 5.90 0.77
C ASN A 71 13.66 5.47 -0.67
N GLY A 72 12.38 5.26 -1.01
CA GLY A 72 11.96 4.94 -2.37
C GLY A 72 12.29 6.06 -3.36
N THR A 73 12.03 7.32 -2.98
CA THR A 73 12.43 8.49 -3.79
C THR A 73 13.95 8.55 -3.99
N GLY A 74 14.73 8.32 -2.93
CA GLY A 74 16.20 8.28 -3.01
C GLY A 74 16.72 7.16 -3.92
N ALA A 75 16.10 5.98 -3.87
CA ALA A 75 16.45 4.86 -4.74
C ALA A 75 16.20 5.18 -6.23
N VAL A 76 15.05 5.79 -6.55
CA VAL A 76 14.76 6.22 -7.92
C VAL A 76 15.76 7.27 -8.40
N LEU A 77 16.14 8.22 -7.53
CA LEU A 77 17.13 9.25 -7.86
C LEU A 77 18.51 8.64 -8.17
N ALA A 78 18.91 7.57 -7.47
CA ALA A 78 20.18 6.88 -7.72
C ALA A 78 20.23 6.19 -9.11
N GLU A 79 19.08 5.77 -9.62
CA GLU A 79 18.93 5.10 -10.92
C GLU A 79 18.17 5.96 -11.94
N LEU A 80 18.19 7.28 -11.76
CA LEU A 80 17.27 8.20 -12.44
C LEU A 80 17.29 8.05 -13.96
N ASN A 81 18.45 7.88 -14.58
CA ASN A 81 18.56 7.74 -16.03
C ASN A 81 17.89 6.46 -16.56
N ALA A 82 17.94 5.37 -15.80
CA ALA A 82 17.33 4.10 -16.19
C ALA A 82 15.81 4.12 -15.96
N LEU A 83 15.37 4.80 -14.89
CA LEU A 83 13.96 4.84 -14.49
C LEU A 83 13.18 6.03 -15.07
N LEU A 84 13.87 7.06 -15.58
CA LEU A 84 13.26 8.28 -16.14
C LEU A 84 12.08 7.97 -17.08
N PRO A 85 12.18 7.03 -18.05
CA PRO A 85 11.11 6.74 -19.00
C PRO A 85 9.81 6.26 -18.36
N TYR A 86 9.87 5.74 -17.12
CA TYR A 86 8.73 5.19 -16.39
C TYR A 86 8.22 6.11 -15.28
N VAL A 87 9.01 7.12 -14.90
CA VAL A 87 8.70 8.05 -13.80
C VAL A 87 8.17 9.39 -14.32
N SER A 88 8.51 9.77 -15.57
CA SER A 88 7.91 10.93 -16.22
C SER A 88 6.47 10.62 -16.60
N SER A 89 5.52 11.16 -15.84
CA SER A 89 4.14 11.28 -16.29
C SER A 89 4.11 12.34 -17.40
N ASP A 90 4.15 11.92 -18.66
CA ASP A 90 3.53 12.71 -19.72
C ASP A 90 2.02 12.68 -19.44
N SER A 91 1.56 13.56 -18.54
CA SER A 91 0.17 13.96 -18.46
C SER A 91 -0.16 14.70 -19.76
N LYS A 92 -0.46 13.93 -20.80
CA LYS A 92 -1.33 14.41 -21.88
C LYS A 92 -2.72 14.51 -21.28
N ASP A 93 -3.06 15.69 -20.78
CA ASP A 93 -4.44 16.18 -20.85
C ASP A 93 -4.91 16.15 -22.32
#